data_AF-A0ABD3NR45-F1
#
_entry.id   AF-A0ABD3NR45-F1
#
_cell.length_a   1.000
_cell.length_b   1.000
_cell.length_c   1.000
_cell.angle_alpha   90.00
_cell.angle_beta   90.00
_cell.angle_gamma   90.00
#
_symmetry.space_group_name_H-M   'P 1'
#
loop_
_entity.id
_entity.type
_entity.pdbx_description
1 polymer ?
#
loop_
_entity_poly.entity_id
_entity_poly.type
_entity_poly.pdbx_seq_one_letter_code
_entity_poly.pdbx_strand_id
1 'polypeptide(L)'
;MTPSSSSSSSSYSPASNNNNNNNSNNNGGAYFEIYVSKDTFKFNASHFVAYPGFRERLHGHNYRASVRLVGGTHDGKVGGDGYVVDFGCVKEAVKEVCKGMNEHFIVPMLSDVLDIEVEEEEEEEEEDDDEERRGEEEMAAAAAAEEEEEDGSRAKKRKRGRPTEKATTTTTTTTKAGGGGGSVTIVCEDGTKFVFPRRDCLLLPLMHTTAEELAVYLYGKILSRLNAAYLAERGVSIMEVTVSEMPGQEAVFRRAIPRGGGGQAAGGGEEEEGGGDPFDVAAYVRGGGIPVMPCATDTENGARRRHR
;
A
#
# COMPACT_ATOMS: atom_id res chain seq x y z
N MET A 1 -22.47 -25.63 -2.00
CA MET A 1 -21.49 -26.25 -1.09
C MET A 1 -20.41 -25.21 -0.82
N THR A 2 -20.46 -24.58 0.35
CA THR A 2 -19.50 -23.56 0.79
C THR A 2 -18.36 -24.26 1.53
N PRO A 3 -17.07 -24.08 1.18
CA PRO A 3 -16.00 -24.63 1.98
C PRO A 3 -15.83 -23.77 3.24
N SER A 4 -16.05 -24.38 4.40
CA SER A 4 -15.66 -23.84 5.70
C SER A 4 -14.14 -23.80 5.79
N SER A 5 -13.55 -22.61 5.78
CA SER A 5 -12.13 -22.40 6.06
C SER A 5 -11.86 -22.69 7.53
N SER A 6 -11.22 -23.83 7.82
CA SER A 6 -10.66 -24.13 9.12
C SER A 6 -9.48 -23.19 9.38
N SER A 7 -9.69 -22.16 10.20
CA SER A 7 -8.61 -21.34 10.75
C SER A 7 -7.76 -22.22 11.66
N SER A 8 -6.52 -22.52 11.26
CA SER A 8 -5.53 -23.11 12.14
C SER A 8 -5.15 -22.10 13.21
N SER A 9 -5.74 -22.24 14.40
CA SER A 9 -5.29 -21.56 15.61
C SER A 9 -3.92 -22.11 15.99
N SER A 10 -2.85 -21.43 15.58
CA SER A 10 -1.52 -21.68 16.13
C SER A 10 -1.54 -21.24 17.60
N SER A 11 -1.69 -22.19 18.51
CA SER A 11 -1.62 -21.94 19.95
C SER A 11 -0.16 -21.63 20.32
N TYR A 12 0.15 -20.35 20.56
CA TYR A 12 1.47 -19.92 21.02
C TYR A 12 1.43 -19.51 22.50
N SER A 13 2.30 -20.13 23.28
CA SER A 13 2.67 -19.69 24.64
C SER A 13 3.81 -18.67 24.53
N PRO A 14 3.76 -17.53 25.24
CA PRO A 14 4.80 -16.51 25.14
C PRO A 14 6.15 -17.05 25.64
N ALA A 15 7.18 -17.00 24.79
CA ALA A 15 8.55 -17.29 25.18
C ALA A 15 9.01 -16.27 26.24
N SER A 16 9.28 -16.78 27.45
CA SER A 16 9.85 -16.01 28.56
C SER A 16 11.34 -15.79 28.29
N ASN A 17 11.74 -14.54 28.04
CA ASN A 17 13.14 -14.17 27.91
C ASN A 17 13.76 -14.13 29.32
N ASN A 18 14.53 -15.16 29.66
CA ASN A 18 15.02 -15.38 31.01
C ASN A 18 16.31 -14.59 31.25
N ASN A 19 16.19 -13.34 31.71
CA ASN A 19 17.30 -12.61 32.33
C ASN A 19 16.98 -12.46 33.82
N ASN A 20 17.74 -13.18 34.65
CA ASN A 20 17.59 -13.23 36.10
C ASN A 20 17.73 -11.83 36.73
N ASN A 21 16.61 -11.31 37.22
CA ASN A 21 16.60 -10.46 38.41
C ASN A 21 15.28 -10.69 39.17
N ASN A 22 15.39 -11.35 40.32
CA ASN A 22 14.29 -11.62 41.23
C ASN A 22 13.77 -10.30 41.82
N ASN A 23 12.56 -9.90 41.43
CA ASN A 23 11.64 -9.23 42.35
C ASN A 23 10.16 -9.48 41.97
N SER A 24 9.45 -10.04 42.94
CA SER A 24 8.03 -10.38 43.04
C SER A 24 7.02 -9.57 42.21
N ASN A 25 6.31 -10.24 41.30
CA ASN A 25 4.84 -10.33 41.34
C ASN A 25 4.38 -11.37 40.32
N ASN A 26 4.06 -12.58 40.79
CA ASN A 26 3.24 -13.54 40.04
C ASN A 26 1.80 -13.02 40.00
N ASN A 27 1.56 -11.93 39.28
CA ASN A 27 0.21 -11.55 38.90
C ASN A 27 0.02 -12.07 37.48
N GLY A 28 -0.53 -13.28 37.37
CA GLY A 28 -0.98 -13.87 36.11
C GLY A 28 -2.16 -13.07 35.56
N GLY A 29 -1.90 -11.83 35.15
CA GLY A 29 -2.88 -10.95 34.55
C GLY A 29 -3.39 -11.59 33.27
N ALA A 30 -4.71 -11.64 33.12
CA ALA A 30 -5.31 -12.04 31.86
C ALA A 30 -4.94 -11.00 30.79
N TYR A 31 -4.60 -11.46 29.59
CA TYR A 31 -4.49 -10.62 28.42
C TYR A 31 -5.56 -11.03 27.42
N PHE A 32 -6.04 -10.05 26.68
CA PHE A 32 -6.94 -10.27 25.57
C PHE A 32 -6.16 -10.20 24.26
N GLU A 33 -6.70 -10.91 23.29
CA GLU A 33 -6.22 -10.87 21.92
C GLU A 33 -7.42 -10.68 21.02
N ILE A 34 -7.33 -9.70 20.12
CA ILE A 34 -8.29 -9.52 19.06
C ILE A 34 -7.63 -9.83 17.72
N TYR A 35 -8.33 -10.59 16.89
CA TYR A 35 -7.90 -10.94 15.54
C TYR A 35 -8.94 -10.47 14.53
N VAL A 36 -8.50 -9.68 13.55
CA VAL A 36 -9.37 -9.09 12.54
C VAL A 36 -8.87 -9.50 11.17
N SER A 37 -9.72 -10.22 10.46
CA SER A 37 -9.54 -10.58 9.05
C SER A 37 -10.87 -10.40 8.33
N LYS A 38 -10.81 -9.83 7.13
CA LYS A 38 -11.97 -9.56 6.26
C LYS A 38 -11.58 -9.72 4.80
N ASP A 39 -12.54 -10.05 3.95
CA ASP A 39 -12.33 -10.15 2.51
C ASP A 39 -11.94 -8.83 1.83
N THR A 40 -12.18 -7.71 2.51
CA THR A 40 -11.76 -6.38 2.09
C THR A 40 -10.30 -6.07 2.43
N PHE A 41 -9.64 -6.89 3.26
CA PHE A 41 -8.23 -6.70 3.61
C PHE A 41 -7.36 -7.40 2.56
N LYS A 42 -7.44 -6.89 1.33
CA LYS A 42 -6.73 -7.44 0.19
C LYS A 42 -6.28 -6.34 -0.74
N PHE A 43 -5.20 -6.59 -1.46
CA PHE A 43 -4.73 -5.76 -2.55
C PHE A 43 -4.14 -6.66 -3.62
N ASN A 44 -4.46 -6.38 -4.87
CA ASN A 44 -3.88 -7.09 -6.00
C ASN A 44 -2.73 -6.24 -6.52
N ALA A 45 -1.52 -6.79 -6.55
CA ALA A 45 -0.36 -6.04 -7.00
C ALA A 45 0.58 -6.93 -7.83
N SER A 46 1.29 -6.28 -8.74
CA SER A 46 2.38 -6.90 -9.49
C SER A 46 3.71 -6.57 -8.86
N HIS A 47 4.65 -7.50 -8.97
CA HIS A 47 6.00 -7.39 -8.42
C HIS A 47 6.94 -8.39 -9.09
N PHE A 48 8.22 -8.26 -8.77
CA PHE A 48 9.19 -9.35 -8.86
C PHE A 48 10.27 -9.12 -7.81
N VAL A 49 10.72 -10.19 -7.20
CA VAL A 49 11.81 -10.26 -6.25
C VAL A 49 13.15 -10.36 -6.99
N ALA A 50 14.11 -9.56 -6.54
CA ALA A 50 15.49 -9.60 -6.99
C ALA A 50 16.42 -9.60 -5.78
N TYR A 51 17.47 -10.41 -5.85
CA TYR A 51 18.57 -10.50 -4.88
C TYR A 51 19.90 -10.56 -5.65
N PRO A 52 21.05 -10.41 -4.99
CA PRO A 52 22.34 -10.55 -5.66
C PRO A 52 22.46 -11.88 -6.42
N GLY A 53 22.57 -11.82 -7.75
CA GLY A 53 22.68 -12.96 -8.64
C GLY A 53 21.37 -13.74 -8.90
N PHE A 54 20.21 -13.23 -8.46
CA PHE A 54 18.91 -13.84 -8.69
C PHE A 54 17.83 -12.80 -9.01
N ARG A 55 16.96 -13.13 -9.97
CA ARG A 55 15.77 -12.34 -10.28
C ARG A 55 14.67 -13.25 -10.79
N GLU A 56 13.48 -13.14 -10.23
CA GLU A 56 12.32 -13.85 -10.75
C GLU A 56 11.61 -13.07 -11.87
N ARG A 57 10.72 -13.72 -12.63
CA ARG A 57 9.94 -13.03 -13.67
C ARG A 57 8.84 -12.16 -13.05
N LEU A 58 8.50 -11.06 -13.72
CA LEU A 58 7.34 -10.23 -13.41
C LEU A 58 6.07 -11.09 -13.32
N HIS A 59 5.34 -10.94 -12.23
CA HIS A 59 4.04 -11.57 -12.00
C HIS A 59 3.25 -10.75 -10.96
N GLY A 60 2.23 -11.33 -10.34
CA GLY A 60 1.49 -10.65 -9.28
C GLY A 60 0.66 -11.60 -8.43
N HIS A 61 0.18 -11.08 -7.31
CA HIS A 61 -0.60 -11.82 -6.33
C HIS A 61 -1.87 -11.07 -5.90
N ASN A 62 -2.81 -11.83 -5.36
CA ASN A 62 -3.96 -11.30 -4.63
C ASN A 62 -3.61 -11.34 -3.14
N TYR A 63 -2.82 -10.37 -2.69
CA TYR A 63 -2.36 -10.32 -1.31
C TYR A 63 -3.53 -10.19 -0.34
N ARG A 64 -3.42 -10.84 0.82
CA ARG A 64 -4.36 -10.69 1.93
C ARG A 64 -3.64 -10.27 3.19
N ALA A 65 -4.26 -9.39 3.94
CA ALA A 65 -3.77 -8.93 5.23
C ALA A 65 -4.70 -9.33 6.38
N SER A 66 -4.12 -9.55 7.55
CA SER A 66 -4.88 -9.63 8.80
C SER A 66 -4.08 -9.00 9.94
N VAL A 67 -4.80 -8.56 10.97
CA VAL A 67 -4.20 -7.88 12.12
C VAL A 67 -4.61 -8.57 13.40
N ARG A 68 -3.64 -8.75 14.28
CA ARG A 68 -3.85 -9.22 15.65
C ARG A 68 -3.30 -8.17 16.61
N LEU A 69 -4.09 -7.80 17.61
CA LEU A 69 -3.70 -6.89 18.67
C LEU A 69 -3.79 -7.63 19.99
N VAL A 70 -2.71 -7.62 20.75
CA VAL A 70 -2.64 -8.21 22.10
C VAL A 70 -2.61 -7.08 23.11
N GLY A 71 -3.52 -7.11 24.07
CA GLY A 71 -3.69 -6.04 25.02
C GLY A 71 -4.61 -6.38 26.19
N GLY A 72 -4.58 -5.51 27.18
CA GLY A 72 -5.35 -5.60 28.39
C GLY A 72 -4.87 -4.47 29.28
N THR A 73 -5.77 -3.82 30.00
CA THR A 73 -5.40 -2.76 30.94
C THR A 73 -4.49 -3.33 32.05
N HIS A 74 -3.86 -2.47 32.85
CA HIS A 74 -2.87 -2.89 33.86
C HIS A 74 -3.36 -3.93 34.88
N ASP A 75 -4.67 -4.15 35.01
CA ASP A 75 -5.29 -5.17 35.86
C ASP A 75 -5.85 -6.38 35.08
N GLY A 76 -5.53 -6.49 33.78
CA GLY A 76 -5.95 -7.58 32.90
C GLY A 76 -7.40 -7.48 32.41
N LYS A 77 -8.02 -6.28 32.49
CA LYS A 77 -9.40 -6.05 32.03
C LYS A 77 -9.44 -5.38 30.66
N VAL A 78 -10.57 -5.55 29.97
CA VAL A 78 -10.95 -4.69 28.84
C VAL A 78 -11.23 -3.26 29.32
N GLY A 79 -11.25 -2.29 28.41
CA GLY A 79 -11.63 -0.91 28.72
C GLY A 79 -13.01 -0.81 29.35
N GLY A 80 -13.34 0.33 29.97
CA GLY A 80 -14.65 0.53 30.62
C GLY A 80 -15.85 0.42 29.67
N ASP A 81 -15.60 0.50 28.36
CA ASP A 81 -16.54 0.26 27.26
C ASP A 81 -16.70 -1.22 26.88
N GLY A 82 -15.93 -2.12 27.49
CA GLY A 82 -15.95 -3.56 27.22
C GLY A 82 -15.03 -4.02 26.08
N TYR A 83 -14.23 -3.13 25.47
CA TYR A 83 -13.36 -3.47 24.34
C TYR A 83 -11.87 -3.47 24.70
N VAL A 84 -11.07 -4.22 23.94
CA VAL A 84 -9.62 -3.95 23.86
C VAL A 84 -9.42 -2.72 22.98
N VAL A 85 -9.86 -2.85 21.73
CA VAL A 85 -9.99 -1.79 20.72
C VAL A 85 -11.25 -2.10 19.91
N ASP A 86 -11.96 -1.06 19.45
CA ASP A 86 -13.10 -1.25 18.55
C ASP A 86 -12.63 -1.87 17.22
N PHE A 87 -13.30 -2.94 16.80
CA PHE A 87 -13.07 -3.56 15.51
C PHE A 87 -13.31 -2.61 14.32
N GLY A 88 -14.16 -1.60 14.46
CA GLY A 88 -14.38 -0.55 13.47
C GLY A 88 -13.08 0.16 13.11
N CYS A 89 -12.35 0.67 14.11
CA CYS A 89 -11.07 1.35 13.93
C CYS A 89 -10.05 0.45 13.20
N VAL A 90 -9.95 -0.81 13.61
CA VAL A 90 -9.02 -1.78 12.97
C VAL A 90 -9.43 -2.05 11.52
N LYS A 91 -10.73 -2.23 11.25
CA LYS A 91 -11.22 -2.49 9.89
C LYS A 91 -10.95 -1.33 8.96
N GLU A 92 -11.21 -0.11 9.41
CA GLU A 92 -10.99 1.09 8.60
C GLU A 92 -9.49 1.30 8.32
N ALA A 93 -8.64 1.20 9.34
CA ALA A 93 -7.20 1.32 9.17
C ALA A 93 -6.64 0.33 8.15
N VAL A 94 -6.93 -0.97 8.31
CA VAL A 94 -6.41 -2.03 7.42
C VAL A 94 -6.98 -1.89 6.01
N LYS A 95 -8.28 -1.61 5.88
CA LYS A 95 -8.94 -1.44 4.58
C LYS A 95 -8.33 -0.29 3.79
N GLU A 96 -8.12 0.87 4.41
CA GLU A 96 -7.57 2.04 3.71
C GLU A 96 -6.12 1.81 3.29
N VAL A 97 -5.31 1.14 4.11
CA VAL A 97 -3.94 0.79 3.73
C VAL A 97 -3.93 -0.18 2.54
N CYS A 98 -4.73 -1.26 2.58
CA CYS A 98 -4.84 -2.19 1.45
C CYS A 98 -5.35 -1.51 0.19
N LYS A 99 -6.35 -0.62 0.31
CA LYS A 99 -6.89 0.13 -0.83
C LYS A 99 -5.82 0.97 -1.52
N GLY A 100 -4.95 1.64 -0.75
CA GLY A 100 -3.83 2.42 -1.29
C GLY A 100 -2.75 1.59 -2.00
N MET A 101 -2.72 0.26 -1.78
CA MET A 101 -1.78 -0.66 -2.42
C MET A 101 -2.37 -1.42 -3.60
N ASN A 102 -3.69 -1.35 -3.81
CA ASN A 102 -4.36 -2.14 -4.82
C ASN A 102 -4.08 -1.61 -6.23
N GLU A 103 -3.90 -2.52 -7.19
CA GLU A 103 -3.75 -2.22 -8.63
C GLU A 103 -2.48 -1.47 -9.02
N HIS A 104 -1.38 -1.70 -8.31
CA HIS A 104 -0.07 -1.13 -8.65
C HIS A 104 0.99 -2.20 -8.94
N PHE A 105 2.05 -1.79 -9.61
CA PHE A 105 3.36 -2.44 -9.56
C PHE A 105 4.15 -1.91 -8.35
N ILE A 106 4.55 -2.79 -7.45
CA ILE A 106 5.31 -2.39 -6.24
C ILE A 106 6.79 -2.24 -6.60
N VAL A 107 7.35 -1.07 -6.32
CA VAL A 107 8.76 -0.74 -6.59
C VAL A 107 9.52 -0.67 -5.25
N PRO A 108 10.51 -1.56 -5.01
CA PRO A 108 11.32 -1.54 -3.79
C PRO A 108 12.44 -0.50 -3.91
N MET A 109 12.17 0.74 -3.49
CA MET A 109 13.07 1.89 -3.67
C MET A 109 14.40 1.80 -2.92
N LEU A 110 14.57 0.81 -2.04
CA LEU A 110 15.80 0.60 -1.29
C LEU A 110 16.60 -0.60 -1.79
N SER A 111 16.16 -1.24 -2.88
CA SER A 111 16.86 -2.40 -3.44
C SER A 111 18.33 -2.09 -3.72
N ASP A 112 19.21 -3.04 -3.38
CA ASP A 112 20.65 -2.98 -3.63
C ASP A 112 21.07 -3.61 -4.97
N VAL A 113 20.10 -4.16 -5.72
CA VAL A 113 20.32 -4.88 -6.98
C VAL A 113 19.48 -4.38 -8.15
N LEU A 114 18.65 -3.36 -7.92
CA LEU A 114 17.86 -2.69 -8.95
C LEU A 114 18.33 -1.26 -9.08
N ASP A 115 18.64 -0.86 -10.31
CA ASP A 115 18.83 0.54 -10.66
C ASP A 115 17.47 1.12 -11.06
N ILE A 116 16.98 2.09 -10.29
CA ILE A 116 15.60 2.60 -10.38
C ILE A 116 15.68 4.10 -10.65
N GLU A 117 15.20 4.49 -11.83
CA GLU A 117 15.05 5.88 -12.24
C GLU A 117 13.57 6.24 -12.26
N VAL A 118 13.22 7.35 -11.61
CA VAL A 118 11.84 7.87 -11.54
C VAL A 118 11.79 9.21 -12.24
N GLU A 119 10.98 9.29 -13.28
CA GLU A 119 10.63 10.51 -14.00
C GLU A 119 9.20 10.88 -13.59
N GLU A 120 9.01 12.04 -12.98
CA GLU A 120 7.68 12.54 -12.60
C GLU A 120 7.03 13.27 -13.78
N GLU A 121 5.71 13.45 -13.75
CA GLU A 121 4.99 14.31 -14.69
C GLU A 121 5.25 15.77 -14.29
N GLU A 122 5.65 16.61 -15.25
CA GLU A 122 5.59 18.06 -15.08
C GLU A 122 4.10 18.45 -15.15
N GLU A 123 3.54 18.95 -14.04
CA GLU A 123 2.20 19.55 -14.05
C GLU A 123 2.26 20.81 -14.92
N GLU A 124 1.63 20.79 -16.09
CA GLU A 124 1.37 22.03 -16.83
C GLU A 124 0.39 22.86 -15.99
N GLU A 125 0.86 23.96 -15.38
CA GLU A 125 0.00 24.96 -14.79
C GLU A 125 -0.94 25.46 -15.90
N GLU A 126 -2.24 25.12 -15.83
CA GLU A 126 -3.24 25.71 -16.71
C GLU A 126 -3.24 27.22 -16.43
N GLU A 127 -2.64 28.02 -17.33
CA GLU A 127 -2.85 29.47 -17.33
C GLU A 127 -4.35 29.70 -17.56
N ASP A 128 -5.04 30.25 -16.55
CA ASP A 128 -6.43 30.68 -16.64
C ASP A 128 -6.56 31.73 -17.76
N ASP A 129 -6.86 31.28 -18.99
CA ASP A 129 -7.28 32.12 -20.12
C ASP A 129 -8.70 32.67 -19.87
N ASP A 130 -8.85 33.44 -18.80
CA ASP A 130 -10.10 34.10 -18.39
C ASP A 130 -10.42 35.35 -19.24
N GLU A 131 -9.60 35.66 -20.26
CA GLU A 131 -9.73 36.87 -21.08
C GLU A 131 -10.57 36.66 -22.37
N GLU A 132 -10.78 35.43 -22.84
CA GLU A 132 -11.54 35.17 -24.09
C GLU A 132 -13.06 34.99 -23.86
N ARG A 133 -13.49 34.62 -22.64
CA ARG A 133 -14.92 34.41 -22.30
C ARG A 133 -15.73 35.71 -22.19
N ARG A 134 -15.08 36.88 -22.28
CA ARG A 134 -15.74 38.19 -22.23
C ARG A 134 -16.24 38.69 -23.58
N GLY A 135 -15.77 38.14 -24.70
CA GLY A 135 -16.20 38.55 -26.04
C GLY A 135 -17.47 37.84 -26.53
N GLU A 136 -17.69 36.59 -26.12
CA GLU A 136 -18.79 35.77 -26.64
C GLU A 136 -20.14 36.09 -25.95
N GLU A 137 -20.14 36.46 -24.67
CA GLU A 137 -21.38 36.86 -23.96
C GLU A 137 -21.95 38.18 -24.47
N GLU A 138 -21.12 39.11 -24.98
CA GLU A 138 -21.58 40.39 -25.53
C GLU A 138 -22.17 40.24 -26.95
N MET A 139 -21.66 39.28 -27.75
CA MET A 139 -22.16 39.00 -29.10
C MET A 139 -23.46 38.17 -29.08
N ALA A 140 -23.63 37.26 -28.12
CA ALA A 140 -24.85 36.47 -27.96
C ALA A 140 -26.07 37.30 -27.50
N ALA A 141 -25.85 38.34 -26.69
CA ALA A 141 -26.91 39.24 -26.25
C ALA A 141 -27.47 40.11 -27.39
N ALA A 142 -26.65 40.45 -28.39
CA ALA A 142 -27.08 41.20 -29.56
C ALA A 142 -27.92 40.36 -30.54
N ALA A 143 -27.58 39.07 -30.71
CA ALA A 143 -28.30 38.17 -31.61
C ALA A 143 -29.70 37.77 -31.10
N ALA A 144 -29.90 37.73 -29.78
CA ALA A 144 -31.19 37.35 -29.19
C ALA A 144 -32.28 38.45 -29.28
N ALA A 145 -31.95 39.65 -29.76
CA ALA A 145 -32.89 40.77 -29.88
C ALA A 145 -33.55 40.89 -31.27
N GLU A 146 -33.17 40.08 -32.27
CA GLU A 146 -33.67 40.21 -33.66
C GLU A 146 -34.59 39.07 -34.16
N GLU A 147 -34.95 38.08 -33.36
CA GLU A 147 -35.87 37.00 -33.80
C GLU A 147 -37.15 36.91 -32.94
N GLU A 148 -38.06 37.87 -33.14
CA GLU A 148 -39.50 37.64 -32.96
C GLU A 148 -40.25 38.09 -34.24
N GLU A 149 -40.36 37.22 -35.25
CA GLU A 149 -41.52 37.13 -36.15
C GLU A 149 -41.57 35.75 -36.86
N GLU A 150 -42.80 35.26 -37.07
CA GLU A 150 -43.27 34.14 -37.93
C GLU A 150 -43.22 32.65 -37.46
N ASP A 151 -44.37 32.24 -36.91
CA ASP A 151 -45.36 31.28 -37.49
C ASP A 151 -44.92 29.92 -38.09
N GLY A 152 -45.62 28.86 -37.65
CA GLY A 152 -46.40 28.09 -38.64
C GLY A 152 -45.95 26.70 -39.09
N SER A 153 -46.19 25.69 -38.24
CA SER A 153 -46.82 24.39 -38.61
C SER A 153 -46.02 23.23 -39.28
N ARG A 154 -46.39 22.01 -38.82
CA ARG A 154 -46.59 20.74 -39.57
C ARG A 154 -45.48 19.67 -39.61
N ALA A 155 -45.61 18.73 -38.65
CA ALA A 155 -45.75 17.26 -38.78
C ALA A 155 -44.91 16.38 -39.76
N LYS A 156 -44.50 15.21 -39.18
CA LYS A 156 -44.35 13.83 -39.71
C LYS A 156 -42.93 13.25 -39.95
N LYS A 157 -42.49 12.46 -38.96
CA LYS A 157 -42.33 10.98 -38.95
C LYS A 157 -41.56 10.27 -40.10
N ARG A 158 -40.70 9.32 -39.65
CA ARG A 158 -40.14 8.10 -40.32
C ARG A 158 -38.84 8.38 -41.10
N LYS A 159 -37.85 7.48 -41.21
CA LYS A 159 -37.70 6.05 -40.88
C LYS A 159 -36.21 5.68 -40.92
N ARG A 160 -35.84 4.64 -40.16
CA ARG A 160 -34.59 3.88 -40.22
C ARG A 160 -34.20 3.43 -41.63
N GLY A 161 -32.89 3.43 -41.91
CA GLY A 161 -32.25 2.68 -43.00
C GLY A 161 -30.73 2.62 -42.81
N ARG A 162 -30.21 1.40 -42.62
CA ARG A 162 -28.80 0.94 -42.77
C ARG A 162 -28.90 -0.28 -43.70
N PRO A 163 -27.83 -0.87 -44.28
CA PRO A 163 -26.44 -0.43 -44.55
C PRO A 163 -26.08 -0.56 -46.06
N THR A 164 -24.87 -0.16 -46.46
CA THR A 164 -24.00 -0.99 -47.34
C THR A 164 -22.56 -0.51 -47.31
N GLU A 165 -21.67 -1.48 -47.46
CA GLU A 165 -20.21 -1.49 -47.40
C GLU A 165 -19.51 -0.64 -48.47
N LYS A 166 -18.26 -0.23 -48.21
CA LYS A 166 -17.09 -0.72 -48.97
C LYS A 166 -15.76 -0.29 -48.35
N ALA A 167 -14.83 -1.23 -48.41
CA ALA A 167 -13.44 -1.14 -48.00
C ALA A 167 -12.64 -0.10 -48.79
N THR A 168 -11.62 0.47 -48.16
CA THR A 168 -10.43 0.98 -48.86
C THR A 168 -9.22 0.86 -47.93
N THR A 169 -8.23 0.12 -48.41
CA THR A 169 -6.88 -0.03 -47.90
C THR A 169 -6.14 1.30 -47.90
N THR A 170 -5.46 1.68 -46.82
CA THR A 170 -4.35 2.65 -46.90
C THR A 170 -3.27 2.36 -45.86
N THR A 171 -2.07 2.34 -46.42
CA THR A 171 -0.71 2.18 -45.93
C THR A 171 -0.31 3.22 -44.86
N THR A 172 0.44 2.73 -43.86
CA THR A 172 1.48 3.41 -43.06
C THR A 172 1.17 4.77 -42.41
N THR A 173 1.12 4.77 -41.07
CA THR A 173 1.94 5.70 -40.27
C THR A 173 2.12 5.13 -38.87
N THR A 174 3.36 4.87 -38.50
CA THR A 174 3.81 4.66 -37.13
C THR A 174 3.51 5.94 -36.36
N THR A 175 2.41 6.00 -35.63
CA THR A 175 2.15 7.08 -34.68
C THR A 175 3.01 6.82 -33.46
N LYS A 176 4.06 7.64 -33.33
CA LYS A 176 4.77 7.92 -32.09
C LYS A 176 3.71 8.22 -31.03
N ALA A 177 3.52 7.32 -30.07
CA ALA A 177 2.72 7.61 -28.89
C ALA A 177 3.45 8.73 -28.13
N GLY A 178 2.91 9.95 -28.17
CA GLY A 178 3.28 11.00 -27.22
C GLY A 178 2.88 10.49 -25.82
N GLY A 179 3.74 10.46 -24.81
CA GLY A 179 4.96 11.25 -24.59
C GLY A 179 4.58 12.51 -23.82
N GLY A 180 4.17 12.31 -22.57
CA GLY A 180 3.72 13.34 -21.64
C GLY A 180 3.18 12.70 -20.36
N GLY A 181 3.84 11.63 -19.90
CA GLY A 181 3.48 10.90 -18.70
C GLY A 181 4.75 10.37 -18.06
N GLY A 182 4.87 10.51 -16.75
CA GLY A 182 6.06 10.16 -15.97
C GLY A 182 6.32 8.67 -16.09
N SER A 183 7.55 8.25 -15.81
CA SER A 183 7.94 6.86 -15.94
C SER A 183 8.74 6.35 -14.75
N VAL A 184 8.69 5.04 -14.52
CA VAL A 184 9.62 4.34 -13.64
C VAL A 184 10.39 3.34 -14.47
N THR A 185 11.69 3.55 -14.60
CA THR A 185 12.62 2.65 -15.29
C THR A 185 13.35 1.82 -14.26
N ILE A 186 13.38 0.50 -14.46
CA ILE A 186 14.09 -0.45 -13.59
C ILE A 186 15.04 -1.28 -14.44
N VAL A 187 16.33 -1.26 -14.08
CA VAL A 187 17.38 -2.07 -14.70
C VAL A 187 17.92 -3.08 -13.68
N CYS A 188 17.90 -4.36 -14.05
CA CYS A 188 18.36 -5.46 -13.19
C CYS A 188 19.85 -5.81 -13.45
N GLU A 189 20.50 -6.53 -12.52
CA GLU A 189 21.90 -7.00 -12.69
C GLU A 189 22.15 -7.80 -13.99
N ASP A 190 21.13 -8.49 -14.52
CA ASP A 190 21.22 -9.26 -15.76
C ASP A 190 21.05 -8.41 -17.04
N GLY A 191 20.86 -7.09 -16.91
CA GLY A 191 20.62 -6.14 -17.99
C GLY A 191 19.17 -6.07 -18.48
N THR A 192 18.25 -6.85 -17.88
CA THR A 192 16.82 -6.74 -18.18
C THR A 192 16.33 -5.35 -17.78
N LYS A 193 15.54 -4.72 -18.66
CA LYS A 193 14.95 -3.39 -18.44
C LYS A 193 13.43 -3.47 -18.44
N PHE A 194 12.81 -2.88 -17.43
CA PHE A 194 11.37 -2.63 -17.34
C PHE A 194 11.12 -1.13 -17.35
N VAL A 195 10.03 -0.70 -17.98
CA VAL A 195 9.56 0.69 -17.97
C VAL A 195 8.06 0.67 -17.77
N PHE A 196 7.60 1.35 -16.71
CA PHE A 196 6.20 1.43 -16.34
C PHE A 196 5.76 2.90 -16.29
N PRO A 197 4.48 3.22 -16.58
CA PRO A 197 3.93 4.54 -16.29
C PRO A 197 4.05 4.84 -14.79
N ARG A 198 4.47 6.06 -14.43
CA ARG A 198 4.67 6.47 -13.03
C ARG A 198 3.45 6.27 -12.14
N ARG A 199 2.26 6.54 -12.69
CA ARG A 199 0.97 6.38 -12.01
C ARG A 199 0.60 4.92 -11.70
N ASP A 200 1.19 3.96 -12.39
CA ASP A 200 0.94 2.52 -12.17
C ASP A 200 1.91 1.95 -11.11
N CYS A 201 2.87 2.74 -10.64
CA CYS A 201 3.91 2.32 -9.70
C CYS A 201 3.66 2.83 -8.28
N LEU A 202 3.71 1.91 -7.32
CA LEU A 202 3.74 2.23 -5.90
C LEU A 202 5.18 2.12 -5.38
N LEU A 203 5.80 3.28 -5.18
CA LEU A 203 7.18 3.41 -4.69
C LEU A 203 7.21 3.19 -3.17
N LEU A 204 7.78 2.07 -2.73
CA LEU A 204 7.83 1.71 -1.31
C LEU A 204 9.26 1.72 -0.76
N PRO A 205 9.46 2.10 0.52
CA PRO A 205 10.76 2.04 1.18
C PRO A 205 11.11 0.61 1.59
N LEU A 206 11.21 -0.29 0.61
CA LEU A 206 11.52 -1.70 0.76
C LEU A 206 12.82 -2.05 0.06
N MET A 207 13.56 -3.02 0.61
CA MET A 207 14.70 -3.65 -0.06
C MET A 207 14.20 -4.66 -1.10
N HIS A 208 13.19 -5.46 -0.71
CA HIS A 208 12.62 -6.52 -1.52
C HIS A 208 11.09 -6.52 -1.44
N THR A 209 10.41 -6.92 -2.51
CA THR A 209 8.95 -7.04 -2.55
C THR A 209 8.45 -8.39 -2.05
N THR A 210 8.97 -8.86 -0.90
CA THR A 210 8.57 -10.12 -0.27
C THR A 210 7.38 -9.94 0.66
N ALA A 211 6.67 -11.03 0.97
CA ALA A 211 5.60 -11.03 1.96
C ALA A 211 6.08 -10.53 3.33
N GLU A 212 7.31 -10.84 3.73
CA GLU A 212 7.93 -10.42 4.99
C GLU A 212 8.09 -8.90 5.08
N GLU A 213 8.69 -8.27 4.06
CA GLU A 213 8.88 -6.83 4.03
C GLU A 213 7.57 -6.07 3.85
N LEU A 214 6.63 -6.63 3.08
CA LEU A 214 5.27 -6.09 2.99
C LEU A 214 4.55 -6.14 4.35
N ALA A 215 4.75 -7.18 5.17
CA ALA A 215 4.19 -7.24 6.51
C ALA A 215 4.78 -6.15 7.44
N VAL A 216 6.07 -5.84 7.31
CA VAL A 216 6.72 -4.71 8.01
C VAL A 216 6.14 -3.38 7.56
N TYR A 217 6.01 -3.16 6.25
CA TYR A 217 5.45 -1.94 5.69
C TYR A 217 4.00 -1.72 6.13
N LEU A 218 3.16 -2.75 6.02
CA LEU A 218 1.78 -2.70 6.48
C LEU A 218 1.69 -2.46 7.98
N TYR A 219 2.56 -3.07 8.80
CA TYR A 219 2.62 -2.77 10.23
C TYR A 219 2.84 -1.29 10.48
N GLY A 220 3.81 -0.66 9.82
CA GLY A 220 4.06 0.77 9.92
C GLY A 220 2.80 1.57 9.60
N LYS A 221 2.26 1.39 8.39
CA LYS A 221 1.08 2.15 7.93
C LYS A 221 -0.18 1.92 8.76
N ILE A 222 -0.43 0.68 9.20
CA ILE A 222 -1.58 0.36 10.07
C ILE A 222 -1.37 0.99 11.46
N LEU A 223 -0.15 0.97 12.00
CA LEU A 223 0.16 1.58 13.30
C LEU A 223 -0.07 3.09 13.28
N SER A 224 0.40 3.78 12.24
CA SER A 224 0.21 5.23 12.11
C SER A 224 -1.27 5.58 12.02
N ARG A 225 -2.07 4.79 11.27
CA ARG A 225 -3.53 5.00 11.17
C ARG A 225 -4.30 4.67 12.45
N LEU A 226 -3.87 3.67 13.21
CA LEU A 226 -4.48 3.30 14.50
C LEU A 226 -4.04 4.20 15.66
N ASN A 227 -3.01 5.02 15.44
CA ASN A 227 -2.34 5.85 16.43
C ASN A 227 -1.70 5.02 17.57
N ALA A 228 -0.36 4.97 17.59
CA ALA A 228 0.39 4.21 18.59
C ALA A 228 0.13 4.65 20.05
N ALA A 229 -0.07 5.95 20.29
CA ALA A 229 -0.37 6.48 21.62
C ALA A 229 -1.75 6.02 22.09
N TYR A 230 -2.77 6.11 21.23
CA TYR A 230 -4.10 5.60 21.51
C TYR A 230 -4.08 4.09 21.83
N LEU A 231 -3.37 3.29 21.04
CA LEU A 231 -3.21 1.86 21.32
C LEU A 231 -2.55 1.62 22.68
N ALA A 232 -1.50 2.37 23.01
CA ALA A 232 -0.83 2.27 24.31
C ALA A 232 -1.75 2.66 25.49
N GLU A 233 -2.55 3.72 25.35
CA GLU A 233 -3.56 4.14 26.34
C GLU A 233 -4.64 3.08 26.57
N ARG A 234 -5.02 2.36 25.51
CA ARG A 234 -5.92 1.20 25.57
C ARG A 234 -5.27 -0.05 26.18
N GLY A 235 -3.99 0.01 26.55
CA GLY A 235 -3.26 -1.14 27.09
C GLY A 235 -2.87 -2.17 26.04
N VAL A 236 -2.90 -1.82 24.75
CA VAL A 236 -2.38 -2.68 23.68
C VAL A 236 -0.85 -2.65 23.73
N SER A 237 -0.25 -3.83 23.82
CA SER A 237 1.18 -3.98 23.98
C SER A 237 1.86 -4.51 22.72
N ILE A 238 1.16 -5.28 21.89
CA ILE A 238 1.70 -5.91 20.68
C ILE A 238 0.70 -5.76 19.54
N MET A 239 1.23 -5.45 18.35
CA MET A 239 0.54 -5.64 17.09
C MET A 239 1.27 -6.66 16.24
N GLU A 240 0.48 -7.50 15.57
CA GLU A 240 0.92 -8.45 14.57
C GLU A 240 0.16 -8.18 13.28
N VAL A 241 0.90 -8.18 12.17
CA VAL A 241 0.36 -8.10 10.82
C VAL A 241 0.80 -9.34 10.06
N THR A 242 -0.16 -10.02 9.45
CA THR A 242 0.07 -11.15 8.56
C THR A 242 -0.17 -10.72 7.12
N VAL A 243 0.71 -11.13 6.21
CA VAL A 243 0.56 -10.97 4.76
C VAL A 243 0.62 -12.34 4.09
N SER A 244 -0.34 -12.63 3.22
CA SER A 244 -0.39 -13.87 2.45
C SER A 244 -0.41 -13.56 0.95
N GLU A 245 0.50 -14.16 0.19
CA GLU A 245 0.53 -14.10 -1.28
C GLU A 245 -0.41 -15.13 -1.91
N MET A 246 -0.50 -16.30 -1.26
CA MET A 246 -1.32 -17.42 -1.66
C MET A 246 -1.76 -18.20 -0.40
N PRO A 247 -2.96 -18.81 -0.39
CA PRO A 247 -3.38 -19.63 0.75
C PRO A 247 -2.34 -20.69 1.13
N GLY A 248 -1.93 -20.68 2.41
CA GLY A 248 -0.90 -21.58 2.94
C GLY A 248 0.54 -21.05 2.87
N GLN A 249 0.76 -19.86 2.30
CA GLN A 249 2.04 -19.15 2.30
C GLN A 249 1.83 -17.75 2.89
N GLU A 250 2.34 -17.55 4.10
CA GLU A 250 2.09 -16.34 4.90
C GLU A 250 3.36 -15.89 5.62
N ALA A 251 3.60 -14.58 5.62
CA ALA A 251 4.58 -13.93 6.47
C ALA A 251 3.87 -13.23 7.63
N VAL A 252 4.46 -13.32 8.82
CA VAL A 252 3.90 -12.71 10.04
C VAL A 252 4.94 -11.80 10.65
N PHE A 253 4.62 -10.52 10.76
CA PHE A 253 5.45 -9.55 11.46
C PHE A 253 4.76 -9.13 12.76
N ARG A 254 5.43 -9.36 13.89
CA ARG A 254 4.92 -9.06 15.24
C ARG A 254 5.90 -8.17 15.98
N ARG A 255 5.41 -7.07 16.54
CA ARG A 255 6.23 -6.13 17.32
C ARG A 255 5.44 -5.43 18.41
N ALA A 256 6.13 -5.11 19.51
CA ALA A 256 5.58 -4.30 20.58
C ALA A 256 5.20 -2.89 20.06
N ILE A 257 4.06 -2.37 20.52
CA ILE A 257 3.66 -0.98 20.23
C ILE A 257 4.69 -0.04 20.87
N PRO A 258 5.30 0.89 20.11
CA PRO A 258 6.15 1.93 20.67
C PRO A 258 5.37 2.75 21.70
N ARG A 259 5.84 2.76 22.95
CA ARG A 259 5.28 3.62 23.99
C ARG A 259 5.91 4.99 23.85
N GLY A 260 5.11 6.04 23.72
CA GLY A 260 5.59 7.41 23.77
C GLY A 260 6.38 7.62 25.05
N GLY A 261 7.70 7.75 24.94
CA GLY A 261 8.54 8.09 26.07
C GLY A 261 8.31 9.55 26.43
N GLY A 262 7.78 9.81 27.63
CA GLY A 262 7.95 11.08 28.31
C GLY A 262 9.43 11.30 28.61
N GLY A 263 10.21 11.65 27.58
CA GLY A 263 11.55 12.17 27.68
C GLY A 263 11.46 13.68 27.77
N GLN A 264 11.81 14.22 28.93
CA GLN A 264 11.87 15.64 29.23
C GLN A 264 12.90 16.32 28.31
N ALA A 265 12.44 16.87 27.18
CA ALA A 265 13.18 17.92 26.47
C ALA A 265 12.77 19.25 27.12
N ALA A 266 13.67 19.79 27.95
CA ALA A 266 13.59 21.17 28.38
C ALA A 266 13.76 22.07 27.14
N GLY A 267 12.72 22.80 26.78
CA GLY A 267 12.76 23.80 25.71
C GLY A 267 11.38 24.04 25.16
N GLY A 268 10.76 25.16 25.54
CA GLY A 268 9.52 25.63 24.93
C GLY A 268 9.74 25.89 23.45
N GLY A 269 9.01 25.14 22.63
CA GLY A 269 8.88 25.32 21.20
C GLY A 269 7.47 24.89 20.85
N GLU A 270 6.81 25.66 19.99
CA GLU A 270 5.43 25.49 19.56
C GLU A 270 5.18 24.06 19.08
N GLU A 271 4.05 23.48 19.49
CA GLU A 271 3.60 22.17 19.04
C GLU A 271 3.32 22.24 17.53
N GLU A 272 4.30 21.88 16.70
CA GLU A 272 4.01 21.47 15.33
C GLU A 272 3.12 20.21 15.40
N GLU A 273 1.91 20.28 14.86
CA GLU A 273 1.06 19.12 14.51
C GLU A 273 1.70 18.28 13.37
N GLY A 274 3.00 18.01 13.46
CA GLY A 274 3.76 17.15 12.56
C GLY A 274 3.90 15.76 13.17
N GLY A 275 2.82 14.97 13.12
CA GLY A 275 2.82 13.58 13.57
C GLY A 275 3.80 12.71 12.76
N GLY A 276 5.04 12.58 13.24
CA GLY A 276 6.03 11.68 12.67
C GLY A 276 5.55 10.22 12.67
N ASP A 277 5.99 9.44 11.68
CA ASP A 277 5.63 8.02 11.57
C ASP A 277 6.12 7.27 12.83
N PRO A 278 5.25 6.62 13.62
CA PRO A 278 5.65 5.93 14.86
C PRO A 278 6.61 4.76 14.63
N PHE A 279 6.83 4.36 13.37
CA PHE A 279 7.71 3.26 13.00
C PHE A 279 8.42 3.54 11.67
N ASP A 280 9.75 3.67 11.72
CA ASP A 280 10.57 3.82 10.52
C ASP A 280 10.75 2.48 9.79
N VAL A 281 9.93 2.29 8.74
CA VAL A 281 9.99 1.10 7.88
C VAL A 281 11.36 0.98 7.20
N ALA A 282 11.89 2.09 6.67
CA ALA A 282 13.13 2.09 5.90
C ALA A 282 14.32 1.65 6.77
N ALA A 283 14.42 2.20 7.98
CA ALA A 283 15.45 1.80 8.93
C ALA A 283 15.32 0.33 9.36
N TYR A 284 14.09 -0.19 9.48
CA TYR A 284 13.88 -1.57 9.88
C TYR A 284 14.32 -2.57 8.79
N VAL A 285 13.99 -2.31 7.52
CA VAL A 285 14.28 -3.25 6.43
C VAL A 285 15.74 -3.20 5.95
N ARG A 286 16.46 -2.09 6.18
CA ARG A 286 17.86 -1.91 5.75
C ARG A 286 18.90 -2.73 6.56
N GLY A 287 18.49 -3.66 7.41
CA GLY A 287 19.39 -4.31 8.39
C GLY A 287 19.49 -5.84 8.28
N GLY A 288 20.71 -6.34 8.05
CA GLY A 288 21.11 -7.72 8.40
C GLY A 288 21.82 -8.47 7.28
N GLY A 289 23.00 -9.04 7.57
CA GLY A 289 23.60 -10.05 6.69
C GLY A 289 22.74 -11.32 6.72
N ILE A 290 22.33 -11.82 5.57
CA ILE A 290 21.49 -13.02 5.46
C ILE A 290 22.38 -14.27 5.57
N PRO A 291 22.26 -15.09 6.63
CA PRO A 291 22.85 -16.42 6.61
C PRO A 291 22.11 -17.29 5.58
N VAL A 292 22.82 -17.78 4.57
CA VAL A 292 22.25 -18.61 3.51
C VAL A 292 21.95 -20.01 4.06
N MET A 293 20.71 -20.50 3.88
CA MET A 293 20.33 -21.85 4.26
C MET A 293 21.10 -22.89 3.40
N PRO A 294 21.63 -23.99 3.97
CA PRO A 294 22.40 -24.99 3.21
C PRO A 294 21.60 -25.72 2.13
N CYS A 295 20.27 -25.77 2.25
CA CYS A 295 19.33 -26.34 1.28
C CYS A 295 18.77 -25.31 0.29
N ALA A 296 19.39 -24.12 0.24
CA ALA A 296 19.01 -22.99 -0.61
C ALA A 296 18.55 -23.43 -2.00
N THR A 297 17.33 -23.02 -2.34
CA THR A 297 16.85 -22.99 -3.73
C THR A 297 17.70 -22.00 -4.53
N ASP A 298 17.59 -21.99 -5.86
CA ASP A 298 18.34 -21.05 -6.71
C ASP A 298 18.16 -19.57 -6.29
N THR A 299 17.03 -19.24 -5.66
CA THR A 299 16.70 -17.95 -5.04
C THR A 299 17.70 -17.49 -3.97
N GLU A 300 18.24 -18.42 -3.18
CA GLU A 300 19.18 -18.13 -2.08
C GLU A 300 20.65 -18.37 -2.47
N ASN A 301 20.92 -19.07 -3.58
CA ASN A 301 22.27 -19.41 -4.04
C ASN A 301 22.94 -18.34 -4.93
N GLY A 302 22.23 -17.28 -5.33
CA GLY A 302 22.75 -16.20 -6.20
C GLY A 302 24.05 -15.57 -5.69
N ALA A 303 24.22 -15.49 -4.37
CA ALA A 303 25.42 -14.94 -3.72
C ALA A 303 26.72 -15.74 -3.98
N ARG A 304 26.65 -17.02 -4.39
CA ARG A 304 27.85 -17.87 -4.56
C ARG A 304 28.65 -17.62 -5.83
N ARG A 305 28.10 -16.94 -6.84
CA ARG A 305 28.74 -16.85 -8.17
C ARG A 305 29.88 -15.83 -8.28
N ARG A 306 30.20 -15.08 -7.21
CA ARG A 306 31.30 -14.08 -7.23
C ARG A 306 32.66 -14.58 -6.71
N HIS A 307 32.80 -15.86 -6.36
CA HIS A 307 34.08 -16.43 -5.87
C HIS A 307 34.67 -17.56 -6.73
N ARG A 308 34.32 -17.63 -8.02
CA ARG A 308 34.98 -18.53 -8.98
C ARG A 308 35.32 -17.83 -10.28
#